data_AF-A0A812SZU9-F1
#
_entry.id   AF-A0A812SZU9-F1
#
_cell.length_a   1.000
_cell.length_b   1.000
_cell.length_c   1.000
_cell.angle_alpha   90.00
_cell.angle_beta   90.00
_cell.angle_gamma   90.00
#
_symmetry.space_group_name_H-M   'P 1'
#
loop_
_entity.id
_entity.type
_entity.pdbx_description
1 polymer ?
#
loop_
_entity_poly.entity_id
_entity_poly.type
_entity_poly.pdbx_seq_one_letter_code
_entity_poly.pdbx_strand_id
1 'polypeptide(L)'
;MERLKSMSGGGSSLEPILRGFHDAGFQALVQQFAAERALHFQTTCPDGSQPLIWTQYFNEYRELFESHLRHILHGLGMTEDTFHELCGYLQEIEENLGDDSENLYGYIKAITSSEDYDAFLQLMFAEVQRQQQQAGAGPGTSQEIEVVVPEGMGSGEILPVDYLGARYDLIIPDGYTAGMTFRTSILI
;
A
#
# COMPACT_ATOMS: atom_id res chain seq x y z
N MET A 1 27.79 15.12 8.36
CA MET A 1 26.88 16.20 8.82
C MET A 1 27.09 17.55 8.12
N GLU A 2 28.31 18.09 7.98
CA GLU A 2 28.52 19.41 7.35
C GLU A 2 28.12 19.50 5.87
N ARG A 3 28.22 18.42 5.11
CA ARG A 3 27.79 18.37 3.69
C ARG A 3 26.27 18.49 3.51
N LEU A 4 25.48 17.88 4.39
CA LEU A 4 24.02 18.00 4.37
C LEU A 4 23.55 19.40 4.78
N LYS A 5 24.24 20.01 5.77
CA LYS A 5 24.00 21.41 6.17
C LYS A 5 24.40 22.43 5.10
N SER A 6 25.43 22.16 4.30
CA SER A 6 25.83 23.07 3.21
C SER A 6 24.94 22.96 1.98
N MET A 7 24.28 21.82 1.75
CA MET A 7 23.34 21.61 0.65
C MET A 7 21.91 22.07 0.92
N SER A 8 21.53 22.25 2.20
CA SER A 8 20.13 22.50 2.54
C SER A 8 19.65 23.93 2.32
N GLY A 9 20.53 24.90 2.01
CA GLY A 9 20.13 26.27 1.65
C GLY A 9 19.21 26.97 2.67
N GLY A 10 19.18 26.50 3.92
CA GLY A 10 18.25 26.95 4.97
C GLY A 10 17.15 25.94 5.38
N GLY A 11 17.02 24.79 4.71
CA GLY A 11 16.06 23.72 5.05
C GLY A 11 16.64 22.59 5.91
N SER A 12 15.79 21.62 6.28
CA SER A 12 16.20 20.39 6.97
C SER A 12 17.16 19.57 6.10
N SER A 13 18.15 18.91 6.71
CA SER A 13 19.04 17.96 6.02
C SER A 13 18.30 16.79 5.35
N LEU A 14 17.04 16.57 5.71
CA LEU A 14 16.19 15.48 5.23
C LEU A 14 15.43 15.81 3.94
N GLU A 15 15.32 17.11 3.63
CA GLU A 15 14.56 17.62 2.48
C GLU A 15 15.00 17.01 1.13
N PRO A 16 16.31 16.83 0.84
CA PRO A 16 16.72 16.22 -0.43
C PRO A 16 16.25 14.77 -0.59
N ILE A 17 16.17 14.02 0.51
CA ILE A 17 15.72 12.61 0.50
C ILE A 17 14.22 12.55 0.26
N LEU A 18 13.45 13.39 0.97
CA LEU A 18 12.00 13.49 0.77
C LEU A 18 11.66 13.91 -0.65
N ARG A 19 12.37 14.90 -1.20
CA ARG A 19 12.19 15.31 -2.59
C ARG A 19 12.47 14.17 -3.57
N GLY A 20 13.44 13.31 -3.27
CA GLY A 20 13.75 12.13 -4.07
C GLY A 20 12.56 11.16 -4.17
N PHE A 21 11.81 10.95 -3.09
CA PHE A 21 10.59 10.12 -3.13
C PHE A 21 9.41 10.82 -3.82
N HIS A 22 9.35 12.15 -3.79
CA HIS A 22 8.36 12.92 -4.55
C HIS A 22 8.75 13.13 -6.03
N ASP A 23 9.85 12.53 -6.49
CA ASP A 23 10.26 12.59 -7.89
C ASP A 23 9.17 12.02 -8.81
N ALA A 24 8.84 12.75 -9.87
CA ALA A 24 7.78 12.36 -10.79
C ALA A 24 8.08 11.03 -11.51
N GLY A 25 9.36 10.73 -11.74
CA GLY A 25 9.78 9.47 -12.33
C GLY A 25 9.51 8.30 -11.39
N PHE A 26 9.87 8.42 -10.12
CA PHE A 26 9.57 7.39 -9.12
C PHE A 26 8.07 7.20 -8.90
N GLN A 27 7.30 8.28 -8.79
CA GLN A 27 5.85 8.22 -8.67
C GLN A 27 5.22 7.51 -9.88
N ALA A 28 5.71 7.75 -11.09
CA ALA A 28 5.27 7.04 -12.29
C ALA A 28 5.61 5.54 -12.25
N LEU A 29 6.79 5.17 -11.72
CA LEU A 29 7.18 3.77 -11.54
C LEU A 29 6.27 3.05 -10.54
N VAL A 30 5.96 3.67 -9.40
CA VAL A 30 5.04 3.12 -8.40
C VAL A 30 3.63 2.96 -9.00
N GLN A 31 3.17 3.97 -9.74
CA GLN A 31 1.89 3.94 -10.42
C GLN A 31 1.82 2.81 -11.47
N GLN A 32 2.88 2.63 -12.26
CA GLN A 32 2.98 1.54 -13.23
C GLN A 32 3.00 0.17 -12.53
N PHE A 33 3.79 0.04 -11.46
CA PHE A 33 3.86 -1.17 -10.66
C PHE A 33 2.47 -1.60 -10.17
N ALA A 34 1.71 -0.65 -9.62
CA ALA A 34 0.36 -0.88 -9.15
C ALA A 34 -0.57 -1.26 -10.32
N ALA A 35 -0.47 -0.52 -11.43
CA ALA A 35 -1.35 -0.73 -12.58
C ALA A 35 -1.22 -2.13 -13.19
N GLU A 36 0.01 -2.64 -13.29
CA GLU A 36 0.31 -3.98 -13.84
C GLU A 36 -0.22 -5.12 -12.97
N ARG A 37 -0.36 -4.89 -11.65
CA ARG A 37 -0.71 -5.93 -10.66
C ARG A 37 -2.14 -5.81 -10.14
N ALA A 38 -2.83 -4.70 -10.43
CA ALA A 38 -4.17 -4.39 -9.94
C ALA A 38 -5.17 -5.55 -10.08
N LEU A 39 -5.15 -6.27 -11.22
CA LEU A 39 -6.05 -7.41 -11.47
C LEU A 39 -5.98 -8.49 -10.38
N HIS A 40 -4.81 -8.73 -9.78
CA HIS A 40 -4.65 -9.74 -8.71
C HIS A 40 -5.32 -9.34 -7.39
N PHE A 41 -5.62 -8.06 -7.20
CA PHE A 41 -6.25 -7.52 -5.99
C PHE A 41 -7.78 -7.52 -6.06
N GLN A 42 -8.37 -8.01 -7.16
CA GLN A 42 -9.81 -8.25 -7.29
C GLN A 42 -10.25 -9.63 -6.77
N THR A 43 -9.34 -10.40 -6.18
CA THR A 43 -9.63 -11.75 -5.68
C THR A 43 -10.28 -11.69 -4.30
N THR A 44 -11.35 -12.44 -4.09
CA THR A 44 -11.97 -12.68 -2.77
C THR A 44 -11.44 -13.97 -2.16
N CYS A 45 -11.11 -13.95 -0.88
CA CYS A 45 -10.73 -15.13 -0.11
C CYS A 45 -11.82 -15.44 0.93
N PRO A 46 -12.48 -16.60 0.84
CA PRO A 46 -13.68 -16.91 1.65
C PRO A 46 -13.39 -17.17 3.13
N ASP A 47 -12.14 -17.46 3.50
CA ASP A 47 -11.69 -17.64 4.88
C ASP A 47 -11.21 -16.32 5.52
N GLY A 48 -11.34 -15.20 4.81
CA GLY A 48 -10.80 -13.90 5.23
C GLY A 48 -9.27 -13.81 5.13
N SER A 49 -8.60 -14.84 4.59
CA SER A 49 -7.17 -14.78 4.30
C SER A 49 -6.91 -13.86 3.10
N GLN A 50 -5.64 -13.67 2.76
CA GLN A 50 -5.25 -12.93 1.57
C GLN A 50 -4.43 -13.82 0.63
N PRO A 51 -4.55 -13.65 -0.69
CA PRO A 51 -3.74 -14.40 -1.64
C PRO A 51 -2.24 -14.23 -1.36
N LEU A 52 -1.51 -15.35 -1.31
CA LEU A 52 -0.05 -15.33 -1.04
C LEU A 52 0.73 -14.46 -2.03
N ILE A 53 0.22 -14.30 -3.26
CA ILE A 53 0.81 -13.44 -4.28
C ILE A 53 0.84 -11.96 -3.85
N TRP A 54 -0.09 -11.51 -2.99
CA TRP A 54 -0.07 -10.13 -2.47
C TRP A 54 1.15 -9.87 -1.61
N THR A 55 1.57 -10.85 -0.79
CA THR A 55 2.82 -10.76 -0.04
C THR A 55 4.04 -10.73 -0.95
N GLN A 56 4.02 -11.46 -2.07
CA GLN A 56 5.11 -11.41 -3.05
C GLN A 56 5.20 -10.01 -3.68
N TYR A 57 4.07 -9.43 -4.07
CA TYR A 57 4.05 -8.06 -4.60
C TYR A 57 4.44 -7.01 -3.57
N PHE A 58 4.08 -7.21 -2.29
CA PHE A 58 4.54 -6.31 -1.24
C PHE A 58 6.08 -6.32 -1.09
N ASN A 59 6.71 -7.50 -1.18
CA ASN A 59 8.17 -7.59 -1.16
C ASN A 59 8.81 -6.91 -2.38
N GLU A 60 8.22 -7.06 -3.57
CA GLU A 60 8.68 -6.34 -4.77
C GLU A 60 8.52 -4.82 -4.63
N TYR A 61 7.41 -4.37 -4.04
CA TYR A 61 7.15 -2.96 -3.75
C TYR A 61 8.19 -2.40 -2.78
N ARG A 62 8.57 -3.16 -1.74
CA ARG A 62 9.64 -2.78 -0.81
C ARG A 62 11.00 -2.64 -1.50
N GLU A 63 11.38 -3.61 -2.32
CA GLU A 63 12.63 -3.56 -3.08
C GLU A 63 12.67 -2.35 -4.04
N LEU A 64 11.53 -1.98 -4.63
CA LEU A 64 11.42 -0.78 -5.46
C LEU A 64 11.79 0.49 -4.68
N PHE A 65 11.27 0.63 -3.45
CA PHE A 65 11.59 1.74 -2.57
C PHE A 65 13.04 1.71 -2.08
N GLU A 66 13.56 0.54 -1.69
CA GLU A 66 14.96 0.37 -1.26
C GLU A 66 15.95 0.68 -2.40
N SER A 67 15.68 0.22 -3.61
CA SER A 67 16.48 0.53 -4.80
C SER A 67 16.47 2.03 -5.09
N HIS A 68 15.31 2.69 -4.98
CA HIS A 68 15.21 4.14 -5.20
C HIS A 68 15.90 4.94 -4.09
N LEU A 69 15.79 4.51 -2.84
CA LEU A 69 16.52 5.09 -1.72
C LEU A 69 18.03 5.03 -1.96
N ARG A 70 18.56 3.86 -2.33
CA ARG A 70 19.99 3.70 -2.69
C ARG A 70 20.40 4.65 -3.82
N HIS A 71 19.55 4.83 -4.83
CA HIS A 71 19.79 5.78 -5.91
C HIS A 71 19.87 7.23 -5.42
N ILE A 72 18.93 7.66 -4.56
CA ILE A 72 18.92 8.98 -3.93
C ILE A 72 20.20 9.18 -3.10
N LEU A 73 20.54 8.22 -2.24
CA LEU A 73 21.72 8.30 -1.38
C LEU A 73 23.00 8.42 -2.20
N HIS A 74 23.13 7.62 -3.27
CA HIS A 74 24.25 7.72 -4.19
C HIS A 74 24.31 9.09 -4.88
N GLY A 75 23.17 9.64 -5.31
CA GLY A 75 23.08 10.99 -5.89
C GLY A 75 23.51 12.10 -4.92
N LEU A 76 23.31 11.89 -3.61
CA LEU A 76 23.76 12.78 -2.55
C LEU A 76 25.22 12.53 -2.11
N GLY A 77 25.89 11.53 -2.68
CA GLY A 77 27.23 11.11 -2.26
C GLY A 77 27.27 10.57 -0.84
N MET A 78 26.18 9.93 -0.40
CA MET A 78 26.01 9.34 0.93
C MET A 78 26.09 7.81 0.84
N THR A 79 26.78 7.19 1.80
CA THR A 79 26.79 5.72 1.93
C THR A 79 25.63 5.23 2.78
N GLU A 80 25.25 3.96 2.64
CA GLU A 80 24.25 3.32 3.48
C GLU A 80 24.61 3.40 4.97
N ASP A 81 25.88 3.19 5.33
CA ASP A 81 26.35 3.34 6.72
C ASP A 81 26.09 4.75 7.26
N THR A 82 26.35 5.80 6.45
CA THR A 82 26.11 7.19 6.86
C THR A 82 24.60 7.46 7.03
N PHE A 83 23.77 6.82 6.20
CA PHE A 83 22.32 6.92 6.31
C PHE A 83 21.80 6.19 7.56
N HIS A 84 22.33 5.02 7.90
CA HIS A 84 21.98 4.32 9.13
C HIS A 84 22.39 5.11 10.38
N GLU A 85 23.56 5.74 10.38
CA GLU A 85 23.96 6.65 11.45
C GLU A 85 22.98 7.83 11.59
N LEU A 86 22.53 8.39 10.47
CA LEU A 86 21.50 9.44 10.47
C LEU A 86 20.18 8.93 11.06
N CYS A 87 19.70 7.76 10.65
CA CYS A 87 18.49 7.14 11.22
C CYS A 87 18.61 6.90 12.73
N GLY A 88 19.75 6.40 13.21
CA GLY A 88 20.00 6.21 14.64
C GLY A 88 19.98 7.53 15.41
N TYR A 89 20.58 8.58 14.86
CA TYR A 89 20.53 9.92 15.44
C TYR A 89 19.11 10.49 15.49
N LEU A 90 18.32 10.24 14.44
CA LEU A 90 16.92 10.67 14.38
C LEU A 90 16.04 9.94 15.42
N GLN A 91 16.27 8.65 15.62
CA GLN A 91 15.58 7.89 16.67
C GLN A 91 15.94 8.41 18.07
N GLU A 92 17.21 8.71 18.33
CA GLU A 92 17.64 9.30 19.61
C GLU A 92 17.03 10.69 19.85
N ILE A 93 16.82 11.48 18.79
CA ILE A 93 16.10 12.75 18.85
C ILE A 93 14.64 12.53 19.24
N GLU A 94 13.94 11.60 18.60
CA GLU A 94 12.54 11.28 18.89
C GLU A 94 12.35 10.86 20.35
N GLU A 95 13.21 9.96 20.83
CA GLU A 95 13.17 9.46 22.21
C GLU A 95 13.46 10.54 23.26
N ASN A 96 14.25 11.57 22.92
CA ASN A 96 14.69 12.61 23.86
C ASN A 96 13.91 13.93 23.80
N LEU A 97 13.34 14.30 22.65
CA LEU A 97 12.69 15.60 22.43
C LEU A 97 11.16 15.57 22.53
N GLY A 98 10.53 14.39 22.52
CA GLY A 98 9.07 14.30 22.56
C GLY A 98 8.38 14.94 21.34
N ASP A 99 7.09 15.28 21.51
CA ASP A 99 6.12 15.61 20.44
C ASP A 99 6.41 16.90 19.64
N ASP A 100 7.49 17.65 19.93
CA ASP A 100 7.82 18.94 19.31
C ASP A 100 8.58 18.82 17.97
N SER A 101 8.55 17.65 17.32
CA SER A 101 9.32 17.36 16.08
C SER A 101 8.44 17.23 14.83
N GLU A 102 7.66 18.27 14.51
CA GLU A 102 6.68 18.30 13.40
C GLU A 102 7.25 17.85 12.02
N ASN A 103 8.56 17.98 11.79
CA ASN A 103 9.19 17.58 10.52
C ASN A 103 9.86 16.19 10.55
N LEU A 104 10.07 15.62 11.74
CA LEU A 104 10.71 14.31 11.86
C LEU A 104 9.74 13.18 11.56
N TYR A 105 8.51 13.30 12.07
CA TYR A 105 7.47 12.29 11.86
C TYR A 105 7.13 12.12 10.37
N GLY A 106 7.01 13.23 9.62
CA GLY A 106 6.80 13.20 8.17
C GLY A 106 7.95 12.52 7.43
N TYR A 107 9.19 12.68 7.91
CA TYR A 107 10.34 12.00 7.34
C TYR A 107 10.33 10.51 7.61
N ILE A 108 10.20 10.11 8.87
CA ILE A 108 10.16 8.70 9.28
C ILE A 108 9.05 8.00 8.51
N LYS A 109 7.83 8.58 8.50
CA LYS A 109 6.69 8.05 7.76
C LYS A 109 6.98 7.89 6.27
N ALA A 110 7.66 8.84 5.63
CA ALA A 110 7.98 8.73 4.21
C ALA A 110 8.97 7.60 3.92
N ILE A 111 10.04 7.48 4.71
CA ILE A 111 11.06 6.44 4.51
C ILE A 111 10.59 5.04 4.93
N THR A 112 9.63 4.95 5.87
CA THR A 112 9.04 3.67 6.31
C THR A 112 7.72 3.36 5.61
N SER A 113 7.25 4.21 4.69
CA SER A 113 5.98 4.00 3.98
C SER A 113 5.96 2.69 3.17
N SER A 114 7.12 2.20 2.75
CA SER A 114 7.24 0.91 2.08
C SER A 114 7.00 -0.28 3.00
N GLU A 115 7.12 -0.12 4.32
CA GLU A 115 6.95 -1.16 5.32
C GLU A 115 5.49 -1.32 5.79
N ASP A 116 4.63 -0.38 5.43
CA ASP A 116 3.21 -0.40 5.79
C ASP A 116 2.41 -1.23 4.77
N TYR A 117 2.10 -2.46 5.16
CA TYR A 117 1.33 -3.39 4.33
C TYR A 117 -0.11 -2.91 4.10
N ASP A 118 -0.73 -2.25 5.08
CA ASP A 118 -2.10 -1.74 4.94
C ASP A 118 -2.15 -0.56 3.96
N ALA A 119 -1.16 0.34 4.03
CA ALA A 119 -1.00 1.42 3.06
C ALA A 119 -0.76 0.88 1.64
N PHE A 120 0.03 -0.19 1.51
CA PHE A 120 0.21 -0.91 0.25
C PHE A 120 -1.12 -1.48 -0.28
N LEU A 121 -1.92 -2.13 0.56
CA LEU A 121 -3.23 -2.63 0.14
C LEU A 121 -4.15 -1.50 -0.32
N GLN A 122 -4.20 -0.39 0.42
CA GLN A 122 -4.98 0.79 0.03
C GLN A 122 -4.55 1.34 -1.33
N LEU A 123 -3.24 1.41 -1.61
CA LEU A 123 -2.72 1.82 -2.91
C LEU A 123 -3.22 0.88 -4.01
N MET A 124 -3.11 -0.43 -3.81
CA MET A 124 -3.52 -1.42 -4.81
C MET A 124 -5.04 -1.42 -5.05
N PHE A 125 -5.84 -1.28 -3.99
CA PHE A 125 -7.30 -1.19 -4.11
C PHE A 125 -7.75 0.10 -4.79
N ALA A 126 -7.14 1.24 -4.45
CA ALA A 126 -7.40 2.51 -5.13
C ALA A 126 -7.07 2.41 -6.62
N GLU A 127 -5.99 1.71 -6.97
CA GLU A 127 -5.61 1.49 -8.37
C GLU A 127 -6.61 0.61 -9.12
N VAL A 128 -7.12 -0.46 -8.50
CA VAL A 128 -8.20 -1.27 -9.06
C VAL A 128 -9.42 -0.42 -9.36
N GLN A 129 -9.87 0.38 -8.39
CA GLN A 129 -11.02 1.26 -8.56
C GLN A 129 -10.80 2.29 -9.67
N ARG A 130 -9.60 2.88 -9.75
CA ARG A 130 -9.23 3.83 -10.81
C ARG A 130 -9.34 3.19 -12.20
N GLN A 131 -8.84 1.96 -12.37
CA GLN A 131 -8.93 1.25 -13.65
C GLN A 131 -10.37 0.90 -14.03
N GLN A 132 -11.19 0.49 -13.06
CA GLN A 132 -12.60 0.22 -13.28
C GLN A 132 -13.37 1.47 -13.71
N GLN A 133 -13.12 2.62 -13.06
CA GLN A 133 -13.70 3.91 -13.44
C GLN A 133 -13.34 4.31 -14.88
N GLN A 134 -12.09 4.08 -15.29
CA GLN A 134 -11.64 4.35 -16.66
C GLN A 134 -12.24 3.40 -17.69
N ALA A 135 -12.55 2.16 -17.31
CA ALA A 135 -13.24 1.18 -18.14
C ALA A 135 -14.74 1.46 -18.32
N GLY A 136 -15.26 2.56 -17.74
CA GLY A 136 -16.67 2.98 -17.86
C GLY A 136 -17.54 2.54 -16.69
N ALA A 137 -16.96 1.99 -15.61
CA ALA A 137 -17.67 1.69 -14.38
C ALA A 137 -17.76 2.95 -13.50
N GLY A 138 -18.79 3.78 -13.68
CA GLY A 138 -18.99 5.00 -12.87
C GLY A 138 -19.21 4.72 -11.37
N PRO A 139 -19.14 5.73 -10.49
CA PRO A 139 -19.47 5.57 -9.08
C PRO A 139 -20.92 5.07 -8.91
N GLY A 140 -21.12 4.03 -8.09
CA GLY A 140 -22.41 3.35 -7.96
C GLY A 140 -22.66 2.28 -9.03
N THR A 141 -21.62 1.79 -9.68
CA THR A 141 -21.74 0.65 -10.59
C THR A 141 -21.80 -0.64 -9.82
N SER A 142 -22.66 -1.52 -10.30
CA SER A 142 -22.78 -2.85 -9.74
C SER A 142 -21.67 -3.72 -10.32
N GLN A 143 -20.81 -4.26 -9.46
CA GLN A 143 -19.75 -5.18 -9.84
C GLN A 143 -20.13 -6.61 -9.45
N GLU A 144 -20.04 -7.52 -10.42
CA GLU A 144 -20.14 -8.95 -10.14
C GLU A 144 -18.84 -9.45 -9.50
N ILE A 145 -19.00 -10.12 -8.36
CA ILE A 145 -17.94 -10.85 -7.66
C ILE A 145 -18.33 -12.33 -7.53
N GLU A 146 -17.32 -13.19 -7.55
CA GLU A 146 -17.48 -14.60 -7.19
C GLU A 146 -17.16 -14.79 -5.71
N VAL A 147 -18.04 -15.50 -5.01
CA VAL A 147 -17.94 -15.72 -3.56
C VAL A 147 -18.11 -17.20 -3.27
N VAL A 148 -17.20 -17.77 -2.50
CA VAL A 148 -17.28 -19.16 -2.04
C VAL A 148 -17.95 -19.18 -0.67
N VAL A 149 -18.91 -20.09 -0.49
CA VAL A 149 -19.59 -20.30 0.80
C VAL A 149 -18.65 -21.01 1.77
N PRO A 150 -18.31 -20.43 2.94
CA PRO A 150 -17.47 -21.07 3.94
C PRO A 150 -18.08 -22.33 4.54
N GLU A 151 -17.25 -23.17 5.17
CA GLU A 151 -17.75 -24.31 5.94
C GLU A 151 -18.65 -23.86 7.10
N GLY A 152 -19.73 -24.61 7.32
CA GLY A 152 -20.70 -24.32 8.38
C GLY A 152 -21.76 -23.27 8.02
N MET A 153 -21.67 -22.64 6.84
CA MET A 153 -22.68 -21.70 6.35
C MET A 153 -23.58 -22.29 5.26
N GLY A 154 -24.80 -21.76 5.13
CA GLY A 154 -25.79 -22.25 4.17
C GLY A 154 -26.74 -21.18 3.63
N SER A 155 -27.64 -21.59 2.74
CA SER A 155 -28.64 -20.73 2.12
C SER A 155 -29.41 -19.88 3.14
N GLY A 156 -29.60 -18.60 2.83
CA GLY A 156 -30.31 -17.63 3.65
C GLY A 156 -29.48 -16.97 4.76
N GLU A 157 -28.25 -17.45 5.02
CA GLU A 157 -27.36 -16.83 6.00
C GLU A 157 -26.60 -15.63 5.41
N ILE A 158 -26.19 -14.72 6.30
CA ILE A 158 -25.41 -13.52 5.96
C ILE A 158 -23.92 -13.87 5.99
N LEU A 159 -23.28 -13.78 4.84
CA LEU A 159 -21.85 -13.97 4.62
C LEU A 159 -21.14 -12.61 4.52
N PRO A 160 -20.32 -12.22 5.50
CA PRO A 160 -19.48 -11.04 5.37
C PRO A 160 -18.32 -11.32 4.39
N VAL A 161 -18.14 -10.44 3.41
CA VAL A 161 -17.07 -10.52 2.40
C VAL A 161 -16.31 -9.21 2.39
N ASP A 162 -14.99 -9.30 2.59
CA ASP A 162 -14.09 -8.17 2.40
C ASP A 162 -13.66 -8.11 0.93
N TYR A 163 -13.95 -6.99 0.26
CA TYR A 163 -13.63 -6.75 -1.14
C TYR A 163 -13.11 -5.33 -1.33
N LEU A 164 -11.92 -5.18 -1.91
CA LEU A 164 -11.25 -3.90 -2.15
C LEU A 164 -11.20 -2.98 -0.90
N GLY A 165 -11.00 -3.57 0.28
CA GLY A 165 -10.91 -2.84 1.55
C GLY A 165 -12.26 -2.42 2.16
N ALA A 166 -13.38 -2.80 1.55
CA ALA A 166 -14.72 -2.60 2.08
C ALA A 166 -15.37 -3.94 2.46
N ARG A 167 -16.19 -3.93 3.51
CA ARG A 167 -16.92 -5.11 3.99
C ARG A 167 -18.35 -5.09 3.45
N TYR A 168 -18.76 -6.18 2.82
CA TYR A 168 -20.08 -6.39 2.25
C TYR A 168 -20.79 -7.55 2.94
N ASP A 169 -22.03 -7.33 3.37
CA ASP A 169 -22.87 -8.39 3.94
C ASP A 169 -23.75 -8.98 2.82
N LEU A 170 -23.43 -10.21 2.40
CA LEU A 170 -24.07 -10.88 1.27
C LEU A 170 -24.97 -12.00 1.77
N ILE A 171 -26.14 -12.17 1.16
CA ILE A 171 -27.04 -13.29 1.50
C ILE A 171 -26.70 -14.48 0.61
N ILE A 172 -26.45 -15.64 1.21
CA ILE A 172 -26.19 -16.88 0.46
C ILE A 172 -27.48 -17.30 -0.25
N PRO A 173 -27.50 -17.42 -1.59
CA PRO A 173 -28.71 -17.80 -2.31
C PRO A 173 -29.16 -19.24 -2.01
N ASP A 174 -30.43 -19.52 -2.28
CA ASP A 174 -31.00 -20.86 -2.11
C ASP A 174 -30.27 -21.91 -2.95
N GLY A 175 -29.98 -23.06 -2.32
CA GLY A 175 -29.32 -24.19 -2.96
C GLY A 175 -27.79 -24.14 -2.94
N TYR A 176 -27.19 -23.07 -2.40
CA TYR A 176 -25.74 -23.00 -2.16
C TYR A 176 -25.40 -23.42 -0.73
N THR A 177 -24.40 -24.29 -0.62
CA THR A 177 -23.86 -24.81 0.65
C THR A 177 -22.35 -24.63 0.71
N ALA A 178 -21.75 -24.89 1.88
CA ALA A 178 -20.30 -24.93 2.08
C ALA A 178 -19.52 -25.51 0.89
N GLY A 179 -18.50 -24.77 0.44
CA GLY A 179 -17.62 -25.11 -0.67
C GLY A 179 -18.15 -24.75 -2.07
N MET A 180 -19.42 -24.34 -2.21
CA MET A 180 -19.97 -23.87 -3.48
C MET A 180 -19.64 -22.39 -3.74
N THR A 181 -19.56 -22.00 -5.01
CA THR A 181 -19.30 -20.61 -5.44
C THR A 181 -20.53 -20.02 -6.10
N PHE A 182 -20.95 -18.83 -5.69
CA PHE A 182 -22.01 -18.07 -6.35
C PHE A 182 -21.50 -16.71 -6.84
N ARG A 183 -22.16 -16.17 -7.87
CA ARG A 183 -21.95 -14.80 -8.34
C ARG A 183 -22.97 -13.88 -7.72
N THR A 184 -22.51 -12.72 -7.26
CA THR A 184 -23.40 -11.67 -6.78
C THR A 184 -22.86 -10.30 -7.15
N SER A 185 -23.77 -9.34 -7.15
CA SER A 185 -23.55 -7.97 -7.53
C SER A 185 -23.41 -7.10 -6.28
N ILE A 186 -22.24 -6.48 -6.10
CA ILE A 186 -21.99 -5.50 -5.04
C ILE A 186 -21.96 -4.09 -5.62
N LEU A 187 -22.22 -3.09 -4.80
CA LEU A 187 -22.11 -1.68 -5.20
C LEU A 187 -20.74 -1.14 -4.74
N ILE A 188 -19.98 -0.59 -5.68
CA ILE A 188 -18.67 0.03 -5.45
C ILE A 188 -18.68 1.52 -5.75
#